data_AF-A0A971VK41-F1
#
_entry.id   AF-A0A971VK41-F1
#
_cell.length_a   1.000
_cell.length_b   1.000
_cell.length_c   1.000
_cell.angle_alpha   90.00
_cell.angle_beta   90.00
_cell.angle_gamma   90.00
#
_symmetry.space_group_name_H-M   'P 1'
#
loop_
_entity.id
_entity.type
_entity.pdbx_description
1 polymer ?
#
loop_
_entity_poly.entity_id
_entity_poly.type
_entity_poly.pdbx_seq_one_letter_code
_entity_poly.pdbx_strand_id
1 'polypeptide(L)' 'MNNFDQYTIDYISGVMSLRKPQRRALEILDDIFNYVHPTKNMNLEVALEEVKKRYPICTDFERDFMSLAFVLATG' A
#
# COMPACT_ATOMS: atom_id res chain seq x y z
N MET A 1 16.06 11.96 2.85
CA MET A 1 14.98 12.08 1.86
C MET A 1 15.31 11.16 0.71
N ASN A 2 14.55 10.07 0.53
CA ASN A 2 14.76 9.17 -0.61
C ASN A 2 14.32 9.91 -1.88
N ASN A 3 15.29 10.16 -2.76
CA ASN A 3 15.23 11.12 -3.85
C ASN A 3 14.91 10.39 -5.17
N PHE A 4 13.83 9.63 -5.18
CA PHE A 4 13.43 8.78 -6.30
C PHE A 4 12.10 9.25 -6.86
N ASP A 5 12.15 10.27 -7.72
CA ASP A 5 10.97 10.86 -8.36
C ASP A 5 10.13 9.81 -9.11
N GLN A 6 10.77 8.71 -9.54
CA GLN A 6 10.12 7.59 -10.22
C GLN A 6 9.16 6.77 -9.33
N TYR A 7 9.15 6.98 -8.01
CA TYR A 7 8.24 6.26 -7.11
C TYR A 7 7.08 7.11 -6.60
N THR A 8 6.95 8.35 -7.10
CA THR A 8 5.78 9.16 -6.79
C THR A 8 4.51 8.55 -7.38
N ILE A 9 3.38 8.74 -6.70
CA ILE A 9 2.05 8.34 -7.19
C ILE A 9 1.81 8.87 -8.61
N ASP A 10 2.15 10.13 -8.86
CA ASP A 10 1.91 10.76 -10.16
C ASP A 10 2.79 10.18 -11.27
N TYR A 11 4.07 9.92 -10.99
CA TYR A 11 4.96 9.28 -11.97
C TYR A 11 4.47 7.87 -12.33
N ILE A 12 4.23 7.02 -11.33
CA ILE A 12 3.76 5.64 -11.57
C ILE A 12 2.40 5.66 -12.29
N SER A 13 1.48 6.52 -11.85
CA SER A 13 0.16 6.66 -12.49
C SER A 13 0.28 7.10 -13.95
N GLY A 14 1.17 8.04 -14.26
CA GLY A 14 1.40 8.50 -15.62
C GLY A 14 2.01 7.42 -16.52
N VAL A 15 3.10 6.80 -16.07
CA VAL A 15 3.82 5.76 -16.84
C VAL A 15 2.93 4.56 -17.12
N MET A 16 2.14 4.13 -16.14
CA MET A 16 1.26 2.97 -16.28
C MET A 16 -0.15 3.34 -16.78
N SER A 17 -0.41 4.62 -17.06
CA SER A 17 -1.74 5.12 -17.46
C SER A 17 -2.87 4.73 -16.50
N LEU A 18 -2.58 4.71 -15.18
CA LEU A 18 -3.54 4.29 -14.16
C LEU A 18 -4.73 5.25 -14.14
N ARG A 19 -5.93 4.68 -14.24
CA ARG A 19 -7.20 5.40 -14.03
C ARG A 19 -7.84 4.91 -12.74
N LYS A 20 -8.92 5.55 -12.29
CA LYS A 20 -9.76 4.95 -11.24
C LYS A 20 -10.35 3.63 -11.78
N PRO A 21 -10.36 2.53 -11.00
CA PRO A 21 -10.00 2.45 -9.57
C PRO A 21 -8.50 2.20 -9.28
N GLN A 22 -7.68 1.86 -10.26
CA GLN A 22 -6.26 1.50 -10.08
C GLN A 22 -5.42 2.58 -9.41
N ARG A 23 -5.54 3.85 -9.84
CA ARG A 23 -4.82 4.97 -9.19
C ARG A 23 -5.16 5.07 -7.70
N ARG A 24 -6.45 4.87 -7.35
CA ARG A 24 -6.89 4.90 -5.96
C ARG A 24 -6.29 3.75 -5.15
N ALA A 25 -6.15 2.56 -5.73
CA ALA A 25 -5.50 1.44 -5.05
C ALA A 25 -4.02 1.73 -4.76
N LEU A 26 -3.30 2.37 -5.69
CA LEU A 26 -1.92 2.79 -5.46
C LEU A 26 -1.81 3.86 -4.36
N GLU A 27 -2.71 4.85 -4.34
CA GLU A 27 -2.78 5.87 -3.28
C GLU A 27 -3.05 5.25 -1.89
N ILE A 28 -3.90 4.23 -1.80
CA ILE A 28 -4.14 3.49 -0.54
C ILE A 28 -2.87 2.80 -0.07
N LEU A 29 -2.11 2.18 -0.98
CA LEU A 29 -0.86 1.53 -0.65
C LEU A 29 0.16 2.56 -0.10
N ASP A 30 0.35 3.68 -0.79
CA ASP A 30 1.26 4.75 -0.34
C ASP A 30 0.85 5.30 1.04
N ASP A 31 -0.44 5.57 1.22
CA ASP A 31 -0.99 6.04 2.50
C ASP A 31 -0.72 5.04 3.64
N ILE A 32 -0.91 3.74 3.43
CA ILE A 32 -0.60 2.72 4.45
C ILE A 32 0.88 2.78 4.85
N PHE A 33 1.79 2.90 3.89
CA PHE A 33 3.23 2.94 4.14
C PHE A 33 3.72 4.23 4.83
N ASN A 34 2.93 5.31 4.78
CA ASN A 34 3.19 6.54 5.53
C ASN A 34 2.91 6.41 7.03
N TYR A 35 2.10 5.44 7.46
CA TYR A 35 1.74 5.24 8.88
C TYR A 35 2.24 3.93 9.46
N VAL A 36 2.34 2.90 8.64
CA VAL A 36 2.82 1.58 9.03
C VAL A 36 4.11 1.33 8.28
N HIS A 37 5.23 1.36 8.99
CA HIS A 37 6.54 1.05 8.43
C HIS A 37 6.83 -0.44 8.65
N PRO A 38 6.86 -1.27 7.58
CA PRO A 38 7.11 -2.69 7.74
C PRO A 38 8.54 -2.94 8.21
N THR A 39 8.67 -3.66 9.32
CA THR A 39 9.97 -4.09 9.87
C THR A 39 9.94 -5.58 10.13
N LYS A 40 11.12 -6.21 10.18
CA LYS A 40 11.22 -7.60 10.64
C LYS A 40 10.64 -7.71 12.05
N ASN A 41 9.93 -8.80 12.32
CA ASN A 41 9.33 -9.11 13.62
C ASN A 41 8.39 -8.02 14.18
N MET A 42 7.74 -7.22 13.31
CA MET A 42 6.74 -6.26 13.75
C MET A 42 5.52 -6.96 14.36
N ASN A 43 4.83 -6.30 15.30
CA ASN A 43 3.57 -6.80 15.83
C ASN A 43 2.47 -6.63 14.75
N LEU A 44 2.04 -7.75 14.15
CA LEU A 44 1.06 -7.75 13.05
C LEU A 44 -0.33 -7.30 13.51
N GLU A 45 -0.74 -7.60 14.74
CA GLU A 45 -2.02 -7.16 15.29
C GLU A 45 -2.07 -5.63 15.40
N VAL A 46 -1.01 -5.03 15.95
CA VAL A 46 -0.90 -3.57 16.06
C VAL A 46 -0.88 -2.93 14.66
N ALA A 47 -0.14 -3.51 13.72
CA ALA A 47 -0.08 -3.02 12.35
C ALA A 47 -1.46 -3.09 11.66
N LEU A 48 -2.17 -4.21 11.83
CA LEU A 48 -3.50 -4.42 11.29
C LEU A 48 -4.51 -3.42 11.86
N GLU A 49 -4.47 -3.16 13.17
CA GLU A 49 -5.32 -2.13 13.80
C GLU A 49 -5.04 -0.72 13.26
N GLU A 50 -3.78 -0.36 13.01
CA GLU A 50 -3.44 0.92 12.39
C GLU A 50 -3.95 1.06 10.95
N VAL A 51 -3.90 -0.02 10.17
CA VAL A 51 -4.49 -0.05 8.82
C VAL A 51 -6.01 0.04 8.90
N LYS A 52 -6.66 -0.75 9.77
CA LYS A 52 -8.12 -0.79 9.93
C LYS A 52 -8.73 0.56 10.32
N LYS A 53 -8.03 1.37 11.12
CA LYS A 53 -8.48 2.74 11.46
C LYS A 53 -8.73 3.61 10.22
N ARG A 54 -8.02 3.38 9.12
CA ARG A 54 -8.14 4.13 7.86
C ARG A 54 -8.90 3.38 6.79
N TYR A 55 -8.67 2.07 6.71
CA TYR A 55 -9.23 1.17 5.72
C TYR A 55 -9.90 -0.03 6.41
N PRO A 56 -11.11 0.13 6.97
CA PRO A 56 -11.78 -0.89 7.79
C PRO A 56 -12.07 -2.21 7.07
N ILE A 57 -11.96 -2.24 5.74
CA ILE A 57 -12.13 -3.43 4.91
C ILE A 57 -10.92 -4.38 4.97
N CYS A 58 -9.77 -3.95 5.49
CA CYS A 58 -8.60 -4.80 5.67
C CYS A 58 -8.79 -5.69 6.90
N THR A 59 -9.05 -6.98 6.70
CA THR A 59 -9.37 -7.91 7.79
C THR A 59 -8.16 -8.69 8.29
N ASP A 60 -7.18 -8.97 7.42
CA ASP A 60 -5.97 -9.75 7.70
C ASP A 60 -4.90 -9.50 6.60
N PHE A 61 -3.63 -9.85 6.86
CA PHE A 61 -2.52 -9.84 5.89
C PHE A 61 -2.29 -11.20 5.20
N GLU A 62 -3.08 -12.23 5.53
CA GLU A 62 -3.05 -13.60 4.97
C GLU A 62 -1.75 -14.40 5.21
N ARG A 63 -0.73 -13.79 5.83
CA ARG A 63 0.60 -14.37 6.06
C ARG A 63 1.13 -13.96 7.44
N ASP A 64 2.10 -14.73 7.94
CA ASP A 64 2.82 -14.45 9.19
C ASP A 64 3.80 -13.25 9.10
N PHE A 65 3.61 -12.40 8.10
CA PHE A 65 4.28 -11.12 7.91
C PHE A 65 3.36 -10.17 7.15
N MET A 66 3.58 -8.87 7.28
CA MET A 66 2.79 -7.87 6.55
C MET A 66 3.06 -7.98 5.04
N SER A 67 2.06 -8.43 4.29
CA SER A 67 2.10 -8.57 2.83
C SER A 67 1.05 -7.66 2.21
N LEU A 68 1.49 -6.64 1.47
CA LEU A 68 0.63 -5.73 0.71
C LEU A 68 1.13 -5.63 -0.72
N ALA A 69 0.20 -5.65 -1.68
CA ALA A 69 0.52 -5.57 -3.09
C ALA A 69 -0.47 -4.67 -3.83
N PHE A 70 0.06 -3.80 -4.69
CA PHE A 70 -0.70 -3.21 -5.78
C PHE A 70 -0.56 -4.13 -6.99
N VAL A 71 -1.66 -4.77 -7.39
CA VAL A 71 -1.66 -5.74 -8.51
C VAL A 71 -2.52 -5.20 -9.64
N LEU A 72 -1.97 -5.22 -10.85
CA LEU A 72 -2.71 -4.94 -12.07
C LEU A 72 -3.08 -6.25 -12.74
N ALA A 73 -4.38 -6.53 -12.81
CA ALA A 73 -4.89 -7.55 -13.70
C ALA A 73 -4.85 -7.00 -15.14
N THR A 74 -3.86 -7.41 -15.91
CA THR A 74 -3.91 -7.28 -17.37
C THR A 74 -4.63 -8.51 -17.89
N GLY A 75 -5.66 -8.32 -18.72
CA GLY A 75 -6.36 -9.41 -19.39
C GLY A 75 -5.43 -10.23 -20.30
#